data_AF-A0A2Z7CYQ1-F1
#
_entry.id   AF-A0A2Z7CYQ1-F1
#
_cell.length_a   1.000
_cell.length_b   1.000
_cell.length_c   1.000
_cell.angle_alpha   90.00
_cell.angle_beta   90.00
_cell.angle_gamma   90.00
#
_symmetry.space_group_name_H-M   'P 1'
#
loop_
_entity.id
_entity.type
_entity.pdbx_description
1 polymer ?
#
loop_
_entity_poly.entity_id
_entity_poly.type
_entity_poly.pdbx_seq_one_letter_code
_entity_poly.pdbx_strand_id
1 'polypeptide(L)'
;MEHKRRLKEEYGIEPWTFIQKLGDAVFIPAGCPHQVRNLKSCIKVALDFVSPENVQECVRLTEEFRILPRNHRAKEDKLEVKKIALHAIGQAVTDLEALSSSIISGVNGMPPS
;
A
#
# COMPACT_ATOMS: atom_id res chain seq x y z
N MET A 1 -3.78 29.67 -6.14
CA MET A 1 -2.38 29.72 -5.68
C MET A 1 -2.28 30.17 -4.24
N GLU A 2 -3.15 31.09 -3.81
CA GLU A 2 -3.16 31.59 -2.43
C GLU A 2 -3.18 30.51 -1.35
N HIS A 3 -4.03 29.47 -1.47
CA HIS A 3 -4.07 28.39 -0.48
C HIS A 3 -2.75 27.61 -0.34
N LYS A 4 -1.99 27.45 -1.44
CA LYS A 4 -0.68 26.77 -1.40
C LYS A 4 0.39 27.64 -0.74
N ARG A 5 0.36 28.94 -1.03
CA ARG A 5 1.23 29.93 -0.39
C ARG A 5 1.01 29.93 1.13
N ARG A 6 -0.25 29.98 1.55
CA ARG A 6 -0.64 29.90 2.97
C ARG A 6 -0.21 28.59 3.64
N LEU A 7 -0.36 27.44 2.98
CA LEU A 7 0.13 26.15 3.51
C LEU A 7 1.63 26.17 3.82
N LYS A 8 2.43 26.77 2.92
CA LYS A 8 3.86 26.92 3.13
C LYS A 8 4.19 27.89 4.26
N GLU A 9 3.55 29.06 4.28
CA GLU A 9 3.85 30.11 5.26
C GLU A 9 3.37 29.77 6.68
N GLU A 10 2.18 29.18 6.81
CA GLU A 10 1.56 28.88 8.11
C GLU A 10 2.02 27.53 8.68
N TYR A 11 2.32 26.54 7.82
CA TYR A 11 2.57 25.16 8.24
C TYR A 11 3.87 24.55 7.70
N GLY A 12 4.65 25.27 6.88
CA GLY A 12 5.86 24.72 6.24
C GLY A 12 5.58 23.62 5.22
N ILE A 13 4.33 23.44 4.79
CA ILE A 13 3.93 22.36 3.88
C ILE A 13 4.08 22.86 2.44
N GLU A 14 4.95 22.20 1.66
CA GLU A 14 5.15 22.48 0.24
C GLU A 14 4.40 21.47 -0.64
N PRO A 15 3.27 21.86 -1.28
CA PRO A 15 2.54 20.97 -2.17
C PRO A 15 3.15 20.92 -3.57
N TRP A 16 3.35 19.70 -4.07
CA TRP A 16 3.84 19.46 -5.44
C TRP A 16 2.68 19.40 -6.43
N THR A 17 2.91 19.77 -7.69
CA THR A 17 1.88 19.69 -8.74
C THR A 17 2.50 19.30 -10.07
N PHE A 18 1.87 18.32 -10.72
CA PHE A 18 2.25 17.84 -12.04
C PHE A 18 0.99 17.57 -12.87
N ILE A 19 1.18 17.44 -14.18
CA ILE A 19 0.09 17.16 -15.13
C ILE A 19 0.22 15.70 -15.56
N GLN A 20 -0.79 14.89 -15.26
CA GLN A 20 -0.94 13.53 -15.82
C GLN A 20 -1.47 13.64 -17.26
N LYS A 21 -0.77 13.04 -18.23
CA LYS A 21 -1.17 12.95 -19.64
C LYS A 21 -1.80 11.59 -19.93
N LEU A 22 -2.40 11.45 -21.12
CA LEU A 22 -2.92 10.17 -21.60
C LEU A 22 -1.77 9.15 -21.70
N GLY A 23 -1.95 7.98 -21.10
CA GLY A 23 -0.95 6.91 -21.04
C GLY A 23 -0.07 6.93 -19.78
N ASP A 24 -0.07 8.01 -19.01
CA ASP A 24 0.73 8.08 -17.78
C ASP A 24 0.10 7.24 -16.65
N ALA A 25 0.93 6.41 -16.02
CA ALA A 25 0.64 5.80 -14.73
C ALA A 25 1.22 6.66 -13.60
N VAL A 26 0.43 6.90 -12.55
CA VAL A 26 0.84 7.71 -11.40
C VAL A 26 0.78 6.83 -10.16
N PHE A 27 1.92 6.67 -9.49
CA PHE A 27 2.00 5.98 -8.21
C PHE A 27 1.92 6.98 -7.07
N ILE A 28 0.96 6.79 -6.17
CA ILE A 28 0.80 7.58 -4.97
C ILE A 28 1.10 6.68 -3.77
N PRO A 29 2.16 6.95 -2.99
CA PRO A 29 2.49 6.13 -1.82
C PRO A 29 1.41 6.16 -0.74
N ALA A 30 1.37 5.10 0.08
CA ALA A 30 0.50 5.05 1.26
C ALA A 30 0.73 6.28 2.16
N GLY A 31 -0.37 6.85 2.66
CA GLY A 31 -0.33 8.02 3.55
C GLY A 31 -0.12 9.36 2.86
N CYS A 32 0.15 9.40 1.54
CA CYS A 32 0.37 10.65 0.82
C CYS A 32 -0.94 11.41 0.55
N PRO A 33 -1.18 12.59 1.16
CA PRO A 33 -2.36 13.38 0.86
C PRO A 33 -2.26 13.93 -0.55
N HIS A 34 -3.29 13.71 -1.36
CA HIS A 34 -3.31 14.16 -2.75
C HIS A 34 -4.69 14.68 -3.16
N GLN A 35 -4.69 15.60 -4.12
CA GLN A 35 -5.89 16.17 -4.70
C GLN A 35 -5.79 16.13 -6.22
N VAL A 36 -6.87 15.69 -6.86
CA VAL A 36 -6.96 15.59 -8.33
C VAL A 36 -7.95 16.62 -8.86
N ARG A 37 -7.58 17.29 -9.95
CA ARG A 37 -8.46 18.17 -10.73
C ARG A 37 -8.38 17.81 -12.21
N ASN A 38 -9.52 17.53 -12.82
CA ASN A 38 -9.61 17.29 -14.27
C ASN A 38 -9.51 18.62 -15.01
N LEU A 39 -8.50 18.78 -15.87
CA LEU A 39 -8.32 19.99 -16.69
C LEU A 39 -9.12 19.94 -18.00
N LYS A 40 -9.49 18.73 -18.44
CA LYS A 40 -10.31 18.42 -19.61
C LYS A 40 -11.16 17.19 -19.27
N SER A 41 -12.18 16.88 -20.07
CA SER A 41 -12.91 15.61 -19.96
C SER A 41 -11.95 14.43 -20.08
N CYS A 42 -11.96 13.54 -19.08
CA CYS A 42 -11.07 12.39 -19.02
C CYS A 42 -11.71 11.24 -18.21
N ILE A 43 -11.29 10.02 -18.51
CA ILE A 43 -11.59 8.82 -17.73
C ILE A 43 -10.28 8.36 -17.07
N LYS A 44 -10.34 7.96 -15.80
CA LYS A 44 -9.21 7.35 -15.09
C LYS A 44 -9.65 6.01 -14.51
N VAL A 45 -8.70 5.08 -14.39
CA VAL A 45 -8.84 3.86 -13.60
C VAL A 45 -7.85 3.97 -12.44
N ALA A 46 -8.28 3.61 -11.24
CA ALA A 46 -7.46 3.59 -10.06
C ALA A 46 -7.62 2.23 -9.36
N LEU A 47 -6.51 1.74 -8.82
CA LEU A 47 -6.46 0.53 -8.01
C LEU A 47 -5.58 0.83 -6.80
N ASP A 48 -6.07 0.45 -5.64
CA ASP A 48 -5.28 0.49 -4.41
C ASP A 48 -4.64 -0.88 -4.20
N PHE A 49 -3.37 -0.91 -3.79
CA PHE A 49 -2.64 -2.15 -3.48
C PHE A 49 -1.75 -1.95 -2.24
N VAL A 50 -1.36 -3.06 -1.62
CA VAL A 50 -0.43 -3.07 -0.48
C VAL A 50 0.90 -3.63 -0.95
N SER A 51 1.95 -2.80 -0.96
CA SER A 51 3.31 -3.27 -1.20
C SER A 51 3.96 -3.77 0.11
N PRO A 52 4.85 -4.77 0.05
CA PRO A 52 5.58 -5.23 1.23
C PRO A 52 6.34 -4.09 1.94
N GLU A 53 6.93 -3.16 1.19
CA GLU A 53 7.73 -2.05 1.69
C GLU A 53 6.90 -1.05 2.51
N ASN A 54 5.60 -0.95 2.25
CA ASN A 54 4.71 0.01 2.89
C ASN A 54 3.69 -0.67 3.82
N VAL A 55 3.79 -1.98 4.07
CA VAL A 55 2.78 -2.72 4.86
C VAL A 55 2.60 -2.12 6.27
N GLN A 56 3.68 -1.70 6.92
CA GLN A 56 3.64 -1.08 8.24
C GLN A 56 2.85 0.24 8.23
N GLU A 57 3.06 1.05 7.20
CA GLU A 57 2.37 2.32 7.02
C GLU A 57 0.87 2.09 6.74
N CYS A 58 0.54 1.11 5.90
CA CYS A 58 -0.84 0.70 5.66
C CYS A 58 -1.54 0.24 6.95
N VAL A 59 -0.87 -0.55 7.80
CA VAL A 59 -1.42 -0.97 9.10
C VAL A 59 -1.67 0.23 10.01
N ARG A 60 -0.71 1.17 10.10
CA ARG A 60 -0.85 2.39 10.90
C ARG A 60 -2.07 3.21 10.47
N LEU A 61 -2.22 3.45 9.17
CA LEU A 61 -3.35 4.19 8.62
C LEU A 61 -4.69 3.49 8.86
N THR A 62 -4.73 2.15 8.75
CA THR A 62 -5.93 1.37 9.10
C THR A 62 -6.33 1.58 10.56
N GLU A 63 -5.38 1.63 11.49
CA GLU A 63 -5.68 1.91 12.91
C GLU A 63 -6.15 3.35 13.13
N GLU A 64 -5.56 4.33 12.46
CA GLU A 64 -6.02 5.72 12.50
C GLU A 64 -7.45 5.88 11.96
N PHE A 65 -7.82 5.15 10.91
CA PHE A 65 -9.18 5.22 10.39
C PHE A 65 -10.22 4.55 11.29
N ARG A 66 -9.83 3.56 12.12
CA ARG A 66 -10.75 2.90 13.06
C ARG A 66 -11.29 3.84 14.13
N ILE A 67 -10.52 4.86 14.52
CA ILE A 67 -10.94 5.84 15.54
C ILE A 67 -11.93 6.88 14.99
N LEU A 68 -12.11 6.95 13.67
CA LEU A 68 -13.03 7.90 13.06
C LEU A 68 -14.50 7.62 13.46
N PRO A 69 -15.41 8.60 13.36
CA PRO A 69 -16.83 8.40 13.65
C PRO A 69 -17.45 7.29 12.79
N ARG A 70 -18.47 6.58 13.31
CA ARG A 70 -19.10 5.42 12.64
C ARG A 70 -19.55 5.69 11.20
N ASN A 71 -19.99 6.92 10.90
CA ASN A 71 -20.52 7.30 9.59
C ASN A 71 -19.47 7.97 8.69
N HIS A 72 -18.20 7.98 9.09
CA HIS A 72 -17.14 8.59 8.31
C HIS A 72 -16.74 7.66 7.15
N ARG A 73 -16.79 8.17 5.90
CA ARG A 73 -16.49 7.39 4.68
C ARG A 73 -15.12 6.69 4.70
N ALA A 74 -14.12 7.29 5.34
CA ALA A 74 -12.77 6.73 5.44
C ALA A 74 -12.63 5.62 6.50
N LYS A 75 -13.64 5.38 7.34
CA LYS A 75 -13.59 4.35 8.40
C LYS A 75 -13.67 2.92 7.86
N GLU A 76 -14.26 2.76 6.68
CA GLU A 76 -14.39 1.46 6.02
C GLU A 76 -13.00 0.84 5.74
N ASP A 77 -12.80 -0.41 6.19
CA ASP A 77 -11.56 -1.14 5.94
C ASP A 77 -11.55 -1.70 4.51
N LYS A 78 -11.19 -0.83 3.55
CA LYS A 78 -11.25 -1.16 2.11
C LYS A 78 -10.17 -2.13 1.65
N LEU A 79 -9.03 -2.12 2.32
CA LEU A 79 -7.86 -2.92 1.92
C LEU A 79 -7.73 -4.22 2.70
N GLU A 80 -8.34 -4.34 3.88
CA GLU A 80 -8.21 -5.49 4.78
C GLU A 80 -6.74 -5.89 5.00
N VAL A 81 -5.85 -4.92 5.25
CA VAL A 81 -4.39 -5.11 5.28
C VAL A 81 -3.96 -6.26 6.20
N LYS A 82 -4.63 -6.41 7.35
CA LYS A 82 -4.35 -7.50 8.31
C LYS A 82 -4.63 -8.88 7.75
N LYS A 83 -5.68 -9.01 6.92
CA LYS A 83 -6.05 -10.27 6.26
C LYS A 83 -5.03 -10.62 5.19
N ILE A 84 -4.61 -9.64 4.39
CA ILE A 84 -3.53 -9.81 3.42
C ILE A 84 -2.24 -10.28 4.12
N ALA A 85 -1.86 -9.62 5.23
CA ALA A 85 -0.68 -10.00 6.00
C ALA A 85 -0.77 -11.43 6.56
N LEU A 86 -1.94 -11.83 7.10
CA LEU A 86 -2.16 -13.19 7.59
C LEU A 86 -1.99 -14.24 6.49
N HIS A 87 -2.57 -14.00 5.30
CA HIS A 87 -2.40 -14.90 4.16
C HIS A 87 -0.96 -14.96 3.67
N ALA A 88 -0.25 -13.82 3.61
CA ALA A 88 1.15 -13.78 3.21
C ALA A 88 2.05 -14.58 4.18
N ILE A 89 1.81 -14.47 5.49
CA ILE A 89 2.52 -15.27 6.51
C ILE A 89 2.20 -16.76 6.35
N GLY A 90 0.93 -17.11 6.17
CA GLY A 90 0.53 -18.51 5.95
C GLY A 90 1.20 -19.13 4.71
N GLN A 91 1.30 -18.35 3.63
CA GLN A 91 2.00 -18.78 2.43
C GLN A 91 3.50 -18.96 2.70
N ALA A 92 4.15 -18.01 3.38
CA ALA A 92 5.57 -18.11 3.71
C ALA A 92 5.91 -19.33 4.58
N VAL A 93 5.04 -19.70 5.54
CA VAL A 93 5.19 -20.92 6.34
C VAL A 93 5.10 -22.16 5.46
N THR A 94 4.09 -22.22 4.59
CA THR A 94 3.90 -23.34 3.65
C THR A 94 5.11 -23.52 2.73
N ASP A 95 5.64 -22.41 2.20
CA ASP A 95 6.80 -22.42 1.33
C ASP A 95 8.04 -22.94 2.08
N LEU A 96 8.24 -22.51 3.33
CA LEU A 96 9.36 -22.96 4.16
C LEU A 96 9.28 -24.46 4.49
N GLU A 97 8.08 -24.98 4.80
CA GLU A 97 7.85 -26.40 5.04
C GLU A 97 8.16 -27.25 3.80
N ALA A 98 7.75 -26.79 2.62
CA ALA A 98 8.04 -27.43 1.35
C ALA A 98 9.55 -27.45 1.03
N LEU A 99 10.24 -26.34 1.29
CA LEU A 99 11.71 -26.26 1.16
C LEU A 99 12.40 -27.21 2.14
N SER A 100 11.99 -27.24 3.41
CA SER A 100 12.59 -28.12 4.42
C SER A 100 12.45 -29.61 4.05
N SER A 101 11.29 -30.00 3.54
CA SER A 101 11.01 -31.36 3.08
C SER A 101 11.86 -31.74 1.86
N SER A 102 12.08 -30.79 0.96
CA SER A 102 12.95 -30.95 -0.22
C SER A 102 14.43 -31.07 0.16
N ILE A 103 14.89 -30.32 1.17
CA ILE A 103 16.26 -30.43 1.69
C ILE A 103 16.47 -31.79 2.35
N ILE A 104 15.54 -32.22 3.22
CA ILE A 104 15.63 -33.51 3.91
C ILE A 104 15.63 -34.68 2.91
N SER A 105 14.79 -34.63 1.87
CA SER A 105 14.78 -35.68 0.84
C SER A 105 16.06 -35.67 -0.01
N GLY A 106 16.66 -34.50 -0.28
CA GLY A 106 17.95 -34.38 -0.96
C GLY A 106 19.14 -34.92 -0.14
N VAL A 107 19.12 -34.77 1.19
CA VAL A 107 20.17 -35.28 2.09
C VAL A 107 20.12 -36.80 2.23
N ASN A 108 18.93 -37.40 2.26
CA ASN A 108 18.76 -38.86 2.36
C ASN A 108 19.10 -39.64 1.06
N GLY A 109 19.41 -38.93 -0.04
CA GLY A 109 19.79 -39.51 -1.32
C GLY A 109 21.30 -39.60 -1.58
N MET A 110 22.16 -39.10 -0.69
CA MET A 110 23.61 -39.24 -0.85
C MET A 110 24.07 -40.66 -0.48
N PRO A 111 24.71 -41.41 -1.40
CA PRO A 111 25.26 -42.72 -1.06
C PRO A 111 26.39 -42.57 -0.04
N PRO A 112 26.52 -43.50 0.93
CA PRO A 112 27.63 -43.48 1.86
C PRO A 112 28.96 -43.68 1.10
N SER A 113 29.97 -42.93 1.51
CA SER A 113 31.36 -42.96 0.99
C SER A 113 32.04 -44.29 1.22
#